data_AF-A0A0D3CD75-F1
#
_entry.id   AF-A0A0D3CD75-F1
#
_cell.length_a   1.000
_cell.length_b   1.000
_cell.length_c   1.000
_cell.angle_alpha   90.00
_cell.angle_beta   90.00
_cell.angle_gamma   90.00
#
_symmetry.space_group_name_H-M   'P 1'
#
loop_
_entity.id
_entity.type
_entity.pdbx_description
1 polymer ?
#
loop_
_entity_poly.entity_id
_entity_poly.type
_entity_poly.pdbx_seq_one_letter_code
_entity_poly.pdbx_strand_id
1 'polypeptide(L)'
;MVIKKLKGRQGKKRVFIERNREEDHIRLWNDNFSETSTYPENLFRRRFRMNNPLFMCIVNRLSNEVHFFRQKKDGPGRLGLSALQKCTIAIRVLAYGTAADTVDEYLRLGETTIRSCVDNFMEGIIYLFGDEYLRKPTPADPT
;
A
#
# COMPACT_ATOMS: atom_id res chain seq x y z
N MET A 1 -41.17 -25.87 -26.94
CA MET A 1 -40.44 -25.33 -25.77
C MET A 1 -39.33 -24.42 -26.29
N VAL A 2 -39.45 -23.09 -26.10
CA VAL A 2 -38.48 -22.11 -26.62
C VAL A 2 -37.50 -21.73 -25.52
N ILE A 3 -36.22 -22.05 -25.68
CA ILE A 3 -35.16 -21.66 -24.75
C ILE A 3 -34.70 -20.24 -25.12
N LYS A 4 -35.06 -19.24 -24.31
CA LYS A 4 -34.52 -17.88 -24.42
C LYS A 4 -33.04 -17.88 -23.99
N LYS A 5 -32.14 -17.50 -24.90
CA LYS A 5 -30.73 -17.17 -24.58
C LYS A 5 -30.69 -15.89 -23.72
N LEU A 6 -30.10 -15.97 -22.53
CA LEU A 6 -29.81 -14.81 -21.70
C LEU A 6 -28.67 -14.00 -22.34
N LYS A 7 -28.93 -12.73 -22.63
CA LYS A 7 -27.96 -11.75 -23.13
C LYS A 7 -26.88 -11.53 -22.07
N GLY A 8 -25.64 -11.90 -22.36
CA GLY A 8 -24.49 -11.59 -21.51
C GLY A 8 -24.32 -10.08 -21.34
N ARG A 9 -24.11 -9.63 -20.10
CA ARG A 9 -23.80 -8.24 -19.78
C ARG A 9 -22.47 -7.86 -20.45
N GLN A 10 -22.52 -6.98 -21.45
CA GLN A 10 -21.33 -6.32 -21.99
C GLN A 10 -20.70 -5.47 -20.88
N GLY A 11 -19.57 -5.91 -20.35
CA GLY A 11 -18.80 -5.14 -19.37
C GLY A 11 -18.36 -3.81 -19.98
N LYS A 12 -18.67 -2.69 -19.32
CA LYS A 12 -18.15 -1.37 -19.71
C LYS A 12 -16.62 -1.43 -19.73
N LYS A 13 -16.01 -1.04 -20.85
CA LYS A 13 -14.55 -0.89 -20.95
C LYS A 13 -14.13 0.15 -19.90
N ARG A 14 -13.28 -0.25 -18.94
CA ARG A 14 -12.67 0.68 -17.99
C ARG A 14 -11.77 1.64 -18.75
N VAL A 15 -11.96 2.94 -18.55
CA VAL A 15 -11.06 3.96 -19.09
C VAL A 15 -9.73 3.83 -18.37
N PHE A 16 -8.65 3.64 -19.12
CA PHE A 16 -7.30 3.67 -18.57
C PHE A 16 -6.88 5.13 -18.43
N ILE A 17 -6.57 5.55 -17.20
CA ILE A 17 -6.02 6.86 -16.90
C ILE A 17 -4.56 6.63 -16.52
N GLU A 18 -3.63 7.30 -17.22
CA GLU A 18 -2.23 7.30 -16.86
C GLU A 18 -2.03 8.15 -15.61
N ARG A 19 -1.40 7.56 -14.58
CA ARG A 19 -1.26 8.17 -13.25
C ARG A 19 0.19 8.24 -12.78
N ASN A 20 1.15 8.36 -13.71
CA ASN A 20 2.59 8.59 -13.47
C ASN A 20 3.23 7.85 -12.27
N ARG A 21 2.96 6.54 -12.14
CA ARG A 21 3.34 5.74 -10.96
C ARG A 21 4.84 5.74 -10.63
N GLU A 22 5.69 5.85 -11.64
CA GLU A 22 7.15 5.87 -11.47
C GLU A 22 7.64 7.23 -10.93
N GLU A 23 7.07 8.33 -11.41
CA GLU A 23 7.34 9.68 -10.92
C GLU A 23 6.86 9.82 -9.46
N ASP A 24 5.69 9.29 -9.15
CA ASP A 24 5.16 9.27 -7.78
C ASP A 24 6.06 8.46 -6.83
N HIS A 25 6.73 7.42 -7.32
CA HIS A 25 7.68 6.65 -6.51
C HIS A 25 8.91 7.49 -6.17
N ILE A 26 9.49 8.17 -7.16
CA ILE A 26 10.66 9.04 -6.98
C ILE A 26 10.34 10.18 -6.02
N ARG A 27 9.19 10.84 -6.21
CA ARG A 27 8.74 11.91 -5.33
C ARG A 27 8.54 11.42 -3.90
N LEU A 28 7.86 10.30 -3.72
CA LEU A 28 7.65 9.71 -2.39
C LEU A 28 8.98 9.43 -1.67
N TRP A 29 9.96 8.90 -2.39
CA TRP A 29 11.30 8.62 -1.89
C TRP A 29 12.00 9.91 -1.43
N ASN A 30 12.07 10.92 -2.30
CA ASN A 30 12.74 12.19 -2.00
C ASN A 30 12.05 12.98 -0.88
N ASP A 31 10.74 12.85 -0.73
CA ASP A 31 10.00 13.57 0.30
C ASP A 31 10.26 13.00 1.70
N ASN A 32 10.43 11.67 1.83
CA ASN A 32 10.31 10.99 3.15
C ASN A 32 11.45 10.02 3.50
N PHE A 33 12.20 9.50 2.51
CA PHE A 33 13.10 8.36 2.71
C PHE A 33 14.54 8.60 2.28
N SER A 34 14.81 9.61 1.44
CA SER A 34 16.19 9.96 1.07
C SER A 34 16.97 10.53 2.27
N GLU A 35 18.30 10.42 2.21
CA GLU A 35 19.20 11.02 3.22
C GLU A 35 18.98 12.54 3.34
N THR A 36 18.67 13.18 2.22
CA THR A 36 18.31 14.60 2.13
C THR A 36 16.79 14.80 2.04
N SER A 37 16.01 13.99 2.74
CA SER A 37 14.55 14.03 2.64
C SER A 37 13.98 15.41 2.99
N THR A 38 12.94 15.79 2.26
CA THR A 38 12.27 17.09 2.45
C THR A 38 11.67 17.20 3.86
N TYR A 39 11.22 16.09 4.44
CA TYR A 39 10.62 16.05 5.77
C TYR A 39 11.55 15.46 6.83
N PRO A 40 11.86 16.21 7.91
CA PRO A 40 12.60 15.67 9.04
C PRO A 40 11.86 14.54 9.77
N GLU A 41 12.60 13.75 10.56
CA GLU A 41 12.14 12.52 11.20
C GLU A 41 10.89 12.71 12.08
N ASN A 42 10.75 13.84 12.76
CA ASN A 42 9.57 14.15 13.57
C ASN A 42 8.29 14.26 12.72
N LEU A 43 8.39 14.82 11.51
CA LEU A 43 7.27 14.89 10.57
C LEU A 43 7.00 13.52 9.95
N PHE A 44 8.05 12.73 9.66
CA PHE A 44 7.89 11.34 9.24
C PHE A 44 7.06 10.56 10.27
N ARG A 45 7.48 10.61 11.55
CA ARG A 45 6.79 9.91 12.64
C ARG A 45 5.35 10.36 12.81
N ARG A 46 5.07 11.66 12.65
CA ARG A 46 3.69 12.17 12.68
C ARG A 46 2.84 11.64 11.53
N ARG A 47 3.41 11.50 10.34
CA ARG A 47 2.70 11.06 9.12
C ARG A 47 2.48 9.56 9.05
N PHE A 48 3.50 8.78 9.39
CA PHE A 48 3.48 7.31 9.31
C PHE A 48 3.17 6.63 10.65
N ARG A 49 3.08 7.40 11.74
CA ARG A 49 2.84 6.92 13.12
C ARG A 49 3.90 5.94 13.65
N MET A 50 5.04 5.86 12.98
CA MET A 50 6.19 5.03 13.34
C MET A 50 7.49 5.69 12.86
N ASN A 51 8.64 5.21 13.33
CA ASN A 51 9.93 5.67 12.83
C ASN A 51 10.23 5.09 11.43
N ASN A 52 11.16 5.72 10.72
CA ASN A 52 11.54 5.31 9.36
C ASN A 52 12.16 3.89 9.33
N PRO A 53 13.09 3.52 10.24
CA PRO A 53 13.66 2.17 10.23
C PRO A 53 12.62 1.04 10.35
N LEU A 54 11.62 1.18 11.22
CA LEU A 54 10.54 0.20 11.37
C LEU A 54 9.69 0.13 10.10
N PHE A 55 9.36 1.29 9.51
CA PHE A 55 8.62 1.32 8.26
C PHE A 55 9.37 0.59 7.13
N MET A 56 10.67 0.84 6.99
CA MET A 56 11.49 0.17 5.98
C MET A 56 11.63 -1.33 6.24
N CYS A 57 11.72 -1.76 7.50
CA CYS A 57 11.68 -3.17 7.88
C CYS A 57 10.38 -3.84 7.39
N ILE A 58 9.23 -3.21 7.66
CA ILE A 58 7.92 -3.69 7.20
C ILE A 58 7.88 -3.79 5.67
N VAL A 59 8.30 -2.74 4.95
CA VAL A 59 8.32 -2.72 3.47
C VAL A 59 9.16 -3.86 2.91
N ASN A 60 10.37 -4.05 3.46
CA ASN A 60 11.30 -5.09 3.01
C ASN A 60 10.72 -6.49 3.25
N ARG A 61 10.18 -6.74 4.44
CA ARG A 61 9.62 -8.05 4.80
C ARG A 61 8.39 -8.38 3.96
N LEU A 62 7.46 -7.42 3.80
CA LEU A 62 6.30 -7.59 2.93
C LEU A 62 6.70 -7.80 1.46
N SER A 63 7.68 -7.05 0.95
CA SER A 63 8.16 -7.22 -0.44
C SER A 63 8.75 -8.61 -0.66
N ASN A 64 9.43 -9.18 0.33
CA ASN A 64 10.06 -10.49 0.21
C ASN A 64 9.06 -11.63 0.39
N GLU A 65 8.17 -11.53 1.37
CA GLU A 65 7.32 -12.65 1.81
C GLU A 65 5.90 -12.62 1.23
N VAL A 66 5.38 -11.43 0.89
CA VAL A 66 4.00 -11.27 0.41
C VAL A 66 3.97 -10.92 -1.07
N HIS A 67 3.41 -11.83 -1.87
CA HIS A 67 3.39 -11.75 -3.33
C HIS A 67 2.74 -10.46 -3.88
N PHE A 68 1.75 -9.91 -3.19
CA PHE A 68 1.11 -8.65 -3.57
C PHE A 68 2.08 -7.47 -3.54
N PHE A 69 3.03 -7.43 -2.62
CA PHE A 69 3.96 -6.30 -2.46
C PHE A 69 5.13 -6.35 -3.43
N ARG A 70 5.49 -7.53 -3.95
CA ARG A 70 6.49 -7.65 -5.03
C ARG A 70 6.13 -6.75 -6.20
N GLN A 71 7.05 -5.88 -6.59
CA GLN A 71 6.88 -5.04 -7.77
C GLN A 71 7.00 -5.93 -9.02
N LYS A 72 6.07 -5.75 -9.95
CA LYS A 72 5.99 -6.55 -11.17
C LYS A 72 5.77 -5.66 -12.37
N LYS A 73 6.21 -6.12 -13.53
CA LYS A 73 5.84 -5.52 -14.80
C LYS A 73 4.42 -5.92 -15.16
N ASP A 74 3.62 -4.98 -15.65
CA ASP A 74 2.32 -5.26 -16.24
C ASP A 74 2.47 -5.89 -17.64
N GLY A 75 1.36 -6.31 -18.26
CA GLY A 75 1.37 -6.93 -19.59
C GLY A 75 2.11 -6.10 -20.66
N PRO A 76 1.98 -4.77 -20.68
CA PRO A 76 2.78 -3.86 -21.51
C PRO A 76 4.26 -3.70 -21.11
N GLY A 77 4.70 -4.28 -19.99
CA GLY A 77 6.09 -4.23 -19.52
C GLY A 77 6.43 -3.07 -18.58
N ARG A 78 5.45 -2.24 -18.18
CA ARG A 78 5.64 -1.10 -17.27
C ARG A 78 5.67 -1.56 -15.82
N LEU A 79 6.47 -0.92 -14.98
CA LEU A 79 6.53 -1.27 -13.56
C LEU A 79 5.22 -0.88 -12.86
N GLY A 80 4.62 -1.85 -12.17
CA GLY A 80 3.54 -1.61 -11.24
C GLY A 80 4.00 -0.87 -9.98
N LEU A 81 3.06 -0.59 -9.08
CA LEU A 81 3.38 0.07 -7.81
C LEU A 81 4.43 -0.71 -7.01
N SER A 82 5.41 0.01 -6.46
CA SER A 82 6.43 -0.57 -5.59
C SER A 82 5.84 -0.94 -4.22
N ALA A 83 6.56 -1.80 -3.49
CA ALA A 83 6.18 -2.14 -2.12
C ALA A 83 6.11 -0.89 -1.22
N LEU A 84 7.05 0.05 -1.41
CA LEU A 84 7.10 1.33 -0.70
C LEU A 84 5.82 2.15 -0.90
N GLN A 85 5.34 2.26 -2.14
CA GLN A 85 4.10 2.95 -2.46
C GLN A 85 2.90 2.25 -1.82
N LYS A 86 2.78 0.93 -2.01
CA LYS A 86 1.69 0.11 -1.44
C LYS A 86 1.59 0.25 0.07
N CYS A 87 2.72 0.17 0.79
CA CYS A 87 2.76 0.34 2.24
C CYS A 87 2.42 1.77 2.65
N THR A 88 2.94 2.77 1.93
CA THR A 88 2.62 4.18 2.20
C THR A 88 1.12 4.46 2.08
N ILE A 89 0.48 3.94 1.03
CA ILE A 89 -0.97 4.06 0.83
C ILE A 89 -1.71 3.47 2.02
N ALA A 90 -1.39 2.22 2.37
CA ALA A 90 -2.06 1.51 3.46
C ALA A 90 -1.90 2.24 4.80
N ILE A 91 -0.67 2.62 5.17
CA ILE A 91 -0.41 3.28 6.45
C ILE A 91 -1.06 4.66 6.50
N ARG A 92 -1.03 5.45 5.43
CA ARG A 92 -1.69 6.76 5.43
C ARG A 92 -3.21 6.63 5.63
N VAL A 93 -3.85 5.67 4.96
CA VAL A 93 -5.28 5.39 5.17
C VAL A 93 -5.54 5.03 6.64
N LEU A 94 -4.75 4.11 7.20
CA LEU A 94 -4.90 3.65 8.59
C LEU A 94 -4.59 4.76 9.63
N ALA A 95 -3.59 5.61 9.36
CA ALA A 95 -3.13 6.64 10.29
C ALA A 95 -4.04 7.87 10.38
N TYR A 96 -4.81 8.14 9.33
CA TYR A 96 -5.71 9.29 9.26
C TYR A 96 -7.19 8.92 9.33
N GLY A 97 -7.54 7.63 9.20
CA GLY A 97 -8.93 7.17 9.21
C GLY A 97 -9.73 7.71 8.02
N THR A 98 -9.05 8.10 6.94
CA THR A 98 -9.67 8.77 5.79
C THR A 98 -10.28 7.78 4.81
N ALA A 99 -11.44 8.14 4.24
CA ALA A 99 -12.03 7.39 3.15
C ALA A 99 -11.08 7.36 1.94
N ALA A 100 -11.04 6.24 1.22
CA ALA A 100 -10.17 6.02 0.07
C ALA A 100 -10.30 7.15 -0.98
N ASP A 101 -11.47 7.77 -1.10
CA ASP A 101 -11.76 8.88 -2.02
C ASP A 101 -10.89 10.12 -1.77
N THR A 102 -10.60 10.45 -0.50
CA THR A 102 -9.72 11.59 -0.15
C THR A 102 -8.22 11.27 -0.35
N VAL A 103 -7.89 9.98 -0.37
CA VAL A 103 -6.52 9.50 -0.60
C VAL A 103 -6.24 9.34 -2.10
N ASP A 104 -7.27 9.11 -2.93
CA ASP A 104 -7.17 9.15 -4.40
C ASP A 104 -6.72 10.54 -4.88
N GLU A 105 -7.20 11.63 -4.27
CA GLU A 105 -6.73 12.99 -4.60
C GLU A 105 -5.24 13.20 -4.27
N TYR A 106 -4.74 12.55 -3.21
CA TYR A 106 -3.35 12.72 -2.76
C TYR A 106 -2.35 11.80 -3.46
N LEU A 107 -2.81 10.61 -3.89
CA LEU A 107 -1.95 9.57 -4.44
C LEU A 107 -2.26 9.27 -5.91
N ARG A 108 -3.32 9.85 -6.50
CA ARG A 108 -3.81 9.58 -7.85
C ARG A 108 -3.97 8.07 -8.06
N LEU A 109 -4.75 7.41 -7.21
CA LEU A 109 -4.94 5.96 -7.23
C LEU A 109 -6.40 5.59 -7.06
N GLY A 110 -6.92 4.81 -8.02
CA GLY A 110 -8.28 4.34 -7.97
C GLY A 110 -8.58 3.59 -6.66
N GLU A 111 -9.76 3.85 -6.10
CA GLU A 111 -10.27 3.31 -4.84
C GLU A 111 -9.98 1.81 -4.63
N THR A 112 -10.19 0.99 -5.67
CA THR A 112 -9.94 -0.46 -5.61
C THR A 112 -8.49 -0.81 -5.29
N THR A 113 -7.54 -0.01 -5.77
CA THR A 113 -6.11 -0.18 -5.50
C THR A 113 -5.78 0.19 -4.06
N ILE A 114 -6.36 1.29 -3.57
CA ILE A 114 -6.20 1.73 -2.18
C ILE A 114 -6.70 0.63 -1.23
N ARG A 115 -7.92 0.15 -1.44
CA ARG A 115 -8.51 -0.95 -0.66
C ARG A 115 -7.64 -2.21 -0.68
N SER A 116 -7.20 -2.63 -1.87
CA SER A 116 -6.32 -3.81 -1.99
C SER A 116 -5.01 -3.62 -1.22
N CYS A 117 -4.43 -2.42 -1.21
CA CYS A 117 -3.22 -2.14 -0.43
C CYS A 117 -3.49 -2.28 1.07
N VAL A 118 -4.60 -1.72 1.58
CA VAL A 118 -4.97 -1.82 2.99
C VAL A 118 -5.20 -3.27 3.40
N ASP A 119 -6.02 -4.01 2.65
CA ASP A 119 -6.37 -5.40 2.96
C ASP A 119 -5.11 -6.30 2.99
N ASN A 120 -4.30 -6.27 1.92
CA ASN A 120 -3.07 -7.08 1.86
C ASN A 120 -2.03 -6.62 2.88
N PHE A 121 -2.00 -5.34 3.24
CA PHE A 121 -1.11 -4.84 4.28
C PHE A 121 -1.50 -5.41 5.64
N MET A 122 -2.77 -5.33 6.03
CA MET A 122 -3.22 -5.86 7.32
C MET A 122 -3.02 -7.36 7.43
N GLU A 123 -3.39 -8.13 6.39
CA GLU A 123 -3.14 -9.57 6.35
C GLU A 123 -1.64 -9.90 6.44
N GLY A 124 -0.81 -9.16 5.69
CA GLY A 124 0.64 -9.34 5.72
C GLY A 124 1.26 -8.99 7.07
N ILE A 125 0.80 -7.93 7.74
CA ILE A 125 1.26 -7.58 9.08
C ILE A 125 0.88 -8.67 10.08
N ILE A 126 -0.36 -9.16 10.06
CA ILE A 126 -0.81 -10.22 10.97
C ILE A 126 0.01 -11.50 10.71
N TYR A 127 0.20 -11.88 9.46
CA TYR A 127 0.96 -13.07 9.09
C TYR A 127 2.43 -13.00 9.53
N LEU A 128 3.08 -11.86 9.32
CA LEU A 128 4.54 -11.72 9.54
C LEU A 128 4.94 -11.32 10.96
N PHE A 129 4.08 -10.56 11.63
CA PHE A 129 4.38 -9.92 12.91
C PHE A 129 3.39 -10.31 14.00
N GLY A 130 2.34 -11.07 13.69
CA GLY A 130 1.28 -11.42 14.64
C GLY A 130 1.79 -12.19 15.85
N ASP A 131 2.61 -13.21 15.62
CA ASP A 131 3.14 -14.05 16.70
C ASP A 131 4.12 -13.31 17.62
N GLU A 132 4.79 -12.29 17.10
CA GLU A 132 5.78 -11.51 17.86
C GLU A 132 5.12 -10.33 18.60
N TYR A 133 4.27 -9.57 17.92
CA TYR A 133 3.77 -8.28 18.41
C TYR A 133 2.26 -8.21 18.67
N LEU A 134 1.47 -9.15 18.15
CA LEU A 134 0.02 -9.21 18.37
C LEU A 134 -0.38 -10.36 19.30
N ARG A 135 0.60 -11.08 19.84
CA ARG A 135 0.39 -12.08 20.90
C ARG A 135 0.04 -11.43 22.24
N LYS A 136 -0.49 -12.24 23.15
CA LYS A 136 -0.66 -11.80 24.54
C LYS A 136 0.70 -11.44 25.16
N PRO A 137 0.79 -10.35 25.95
CA PRO A 137 1.99 -10.03 26.71
C PRO A 137 2.41 -11.19 27.61
N THR A 138 3.70 -11.42 27.68
CA THR A 138 4.38 -12.38 28.55
C THR A 138 5.19 -11.63 29.59
N PRO A 139 5.56 -12.26 30.72
CA PRO A 139 6.37 -11.61 31.76
C PRO A 139 7.75 -11.10 31.31
N ALA A 140 8.23 -11.52 30.14
CA ALA A 140 9.49 -11.08 29.56
C ALA A 140 9.37 -9.79 28.72
N ASP A 141 8.13 -9.34 28.44
CA ASP A 141 7.91 -8.13 27.66
C ASP A 141 8.07 -6.87 28.54
N PRO A 142 8.69 -5.80 28.02
CA PRO A 142 8.84 -4.57 28.78
C PRO A 142 7.47 -3.93 29.06
N THR A 143 7.22 -3.63 30.33
CA THR A 143 6.03 -2.91 30.84
C THR A 143 6.10 -1.42 30.57
#